data_AF-A0AA36HNI7-F1
#
_entry.id   AF-A0AA36HNI7-F1
#
_cell.length_a   1.000
_cell.length_b   1.000
_cell.length_c   1.000
_cell.angle_alpha   90.00
_cell.angle_beta   90.00
_cell.angle_gamma   90.00
#
_symmetry.space_group_name_H-M   'P 1'
#
loop_
_entity.id
_entity.type
_entity.pdbx_description
1 polymer ?
#
loop_
_entity_poly.entity_id
_entity_poly.type
_entity_poly.pdbx_seq_one_letter_code
_entity_poly.pdbx_strand_id
1 'polypeptide(L)'
;MRLQVTLCETGFRHSKHMALTAAERLYLTLLSESRRTAALMAELAAVQRLLQEEPTTELSRQKAVESCSAQIQAQALEAVKAFEGRARDYPCGCPHTRTGLLRISRREEDLSSVREAFQALVCAEEAELLAQAKELLVAPDLRTLTSTLARRQVFWEEQIEENWQQWSHQSGLFHEAQAGAADCWAQLRAKAQHLLEVTAGDQTEQGPALHKVLVEVAATLALLGAWAHFHNLRGDGSVLSEVQALFQSLLECLNTRFEKYQGTAAVREMLRAREAWQLVEAPSHRPDDWWHPDNWPRWNEQAEGPS
;
A
#
# COMPACT_ATOMS: atom_id res chain seq x y z
N MET A 1 22.01 -5.03 28.90
CA MET A 1 20.68 -4.48 28.55
C MET A 1 20.25 -5.09 27.22
N ARG A 2 19.51 -6.22 27.20
CA ARG A 2 18.96 -6.77 25.94
C ARG A 2 17.78 -5.89 25.56
N LEU A 3 17.99 -4.98 24.62
CA LEU A 3 16.93 -4.23 23.99
C LEU A 3 15.92 -5.24 23.43
N GLN A 4 14.68 -5.26 23.94
CA GLN A 4 13.51 -6.00 23.40
C GLN A 4 13.10 -5.49 22.00
N VAL A 5 14.07 -5.13 21.17
CA VAL A 5 13.88 -4.61 19.82
C VAL A 5 13.34 -5.68 18.87
N THR A 6 13.60 -6.95 19.17
CA THR A 6 13.16 -8.10 18.38
C THR A 6 11.63 -8.22 18.25
N LEU A 7 10.84 -7.67 19.19
CA LEU A 7 9.37 -7.74 19.15
C LEU A 7 8.72 -6.66 18.27
N CYS A 8 9.37 -5.51 18.03
CA CYS A 8 8.84 -4.44 17.17
C CYS A 8 9.25 -4.60 15.68
N GLU A 9 10.27 -5.41 15.36
CA GLU A 9 10.87 -5.41 14.01
C GLU A 9 10.07 -6.17 12.95
N THR A 10 9.41 -7.28 13.28
CA THR A 10 8.79 -8.16 12.29
C THR A 10 7.28 -8.28 12.45
N GLY A 11 6.77 -8.46 13.68
CA GLY A 11 5.34 -8.70 13.92
C GLY A 11 4.43 -7.55 13.50
N PHE A 12 4.59 -6.37 14.10
CA PHE A 12 3.69 -5.23 13.86
C PHE A 12 3.79 -4.68 12.43
N ARG A 13 4.99 -4.68 11.84
CA ARG A 13 5.20 -4.16 10.48
C ARG A 13 4.62 -5.09 9.43
N HIS A 14 4.87 -6.39 9.56
CA HIS A 14 4.29 -7.37 8.65
C HIS A 14 2.77 -7.37 8.75
N SER A 15 2.21 -7.41 9.96
CA SER A 15 0.76 -7.34 10.17
C SER A 15 0.14 -6.05 9.61
N LYS A 16 0.79 -4.89 9.80
CA LYS A 16 0.36 -3.63 9.19
C LYS A 16 0.29 -3.71 7.67
N HIS A 17 1.33 -4.24 7.02
CA HIS A 17 1.35 -4.33 5.55
C HIS A 17 0.40 -5.38 4.99
N MET A 18 0.23 -6.51 5.68
CA MET A 18 -0.79 -7.49 5.33
C MET A 18 -2.19 -6.88 5.40
N ALA A 19 -2.52 -6.25 6.53
CA ALA A 19 -3.82 -5.61 6.73
C ALA A 19 -4.09 -4.53 5.68
N LEU A 20 -3.10 -3.70 5.38
CA LEU A 20 -3.19 -2.71 4.31
C LEU A 20 -3.42 -3.34 2.93
N THR A 21 -2.63 -4.37 2.60
CA THR A 21 -2.73 -5.04 1.29
C THR A 21 -4.11 -5.67 1.12
N ALA A 22 -4.62 -6.29 2.18
CA ALA A 22 -5.97 -6.84 2.21
C ALA A 22 -7.03 -5.75 2.07
N ALA A 23 -6.91 -4.65 2.82
CA ALA A 23 -7.84 -3.52 2.76
C ALA A 23 -7.88 -2.88 1.37
N GLU A 24 -6.73 -2.63 0.71
CA GLU A 24 -6.74 -2.04 -0.64
C GLU A 24 -7.36 -2.99 -1.67
N ARG A 25 -7.10 -4.30 -1.57
CA ARG A 25 -7.75 -5.29 -2.45
C ARG A 25 -9.27 -5.31 -2.25
N LEU A 26 -9.73 -5.37 -1.00
CA LEU A 26 -11.15 -5.35 -0.67
C LEU A 26 -11.82 -4.05 -1.12
N TYR A 27 -11.13 -2.91 -1.02
CA TYR A 27 -11.62 -1.64 -1.54
C TYR A 27 -11.84 -1.68 -3.05
N LEU A 28 -10.89 -2.22 -3.83
CA LEU A 28 -11.06 -2.38 -5.27
C LEU A 28 -12.21 -3.33 -5.61
N THR A 29 -12.39 -4.42 -4.84
CA THR A 29 -13.54 -5.32 -4.96
C THR A 29 -14.86 -4.57 -4.73
N LEU A 30 -14.98 -3.81 -3.64
CA LEU A 30 -16.17 -3.02 -3.32
C LEU A 30 -16.51 -2.01 -4.43
N LEU A 31 -15.50 -1.38 -5.04
CA LEU A 31 -15.71 -0.47 -6.17
C LEU A 31 -16.29 -1.21 -7.39
N SER A 32 -15.83 -2.42 -7.68
CA SER A 32 -16.38 -3.26 -8.76
C SER A 32 -17.82 -3.67 -8.44
N GLU A 33 -18.06 -4.21 -7.26
CA GLU A 33 -19.40 -4.67 -6.86
C GLU A 33 -20.42 -3.53 -6.86
N SER A 34 -20.02 -2.34 -6.39
CA SER A 34 -20.84 -1.13 -6.47
C SER A 34 -21.23 -0.78 -7.92
N ARG A 35 -20.30 -0.90 -8.88
CA ARG A 35 -20.59 -0.69 -10.31
C ARG A 35 -21.52 -1.77 -10.86
N ARG A 36 -21.32 -3.04 -10.49
CA ARG A 36 -22.23 -4.14 -10.88
C ARG A 36 -23.65 -3.90 -10.40
N THR A 37 -23.83 -3.47 -9.15
CA THR A 37 -25.13 -3.09 -8.60
C THR A 37 -25.74 -1.91 -9.34
N ALA A 38 -24.95 -0.87 -9.64
CA ALA A 38 -25.42 0.30 -10.38
C ALA A 38 -25.86 -0.03 -11.81
N ALA A 39 -25.16 -0.94 -12.49
CA ALA A 39 -25.55 -1.45 -13.81
C ALA A 39 -26.86 -2.25 -13.74
N LEU A 40 -27.02 -3.12 -12.74
CA LEU A 40 -28.26 -3.87 -12.52
C LEU A 40 -29.46 -2.95 -12.24
N MET A 41 -29.25 -1.86 -11.51
CA MET A 41 -30.29 -0.83 -11.31
C MET A 41 -30.68 -0.16 -12.64
N ALA A 42 -29.72 0.13 -13.51
CA ALA A 42 -29.99 0.68 -14.84
C ALA A 42 -30.78 -0.31 -15.72
N GLU A 43 -30.41 -1.59 -15.70
CA GLU A 43 -31.13 -2.66 -16.40
C GLU A 43 -32.57 -2.83 -15.87
N LEU A 44 -32.75 -2.89 -14.55
CA LEU A 44 -34.07 -2.98 -13.92
C LEU A 44 -34.96 -1.80 -14.30
N ALA A 45 -34.44 -0.58 -14.26
CA ALA A 45 -35.17 0.62 -14.68
C ALA A 45 -35.52 0.59 -16.18
N ALA A 46 -34.65 0.03 -17.02
CA ALA A 46 -34.93 -0.16 -18.44
C ALA A 46 -36.04 -1.20 -18.67
N VAL A 47 -36.00 -2.34 -17.99
CA VAL A 47 -37.05 -3.38 -18.11
C VAL A 47 -38.39 -2.89 -17.57
N GLN A 48 -38.41 -2.16 -16.46
CA GLN A 48 -39.65 -1.58 -15.92
C GLN A 48 -40.31 -0.61 -16.89
N ARG A 49 -39.52 0.21 -17.60
CA ARG A 49 -40.05 1.09 -18.66
C ARG A 49 -40.64 0.29 -19.82
N LEU A 50 -39.98 -0.78 -20.26
CA LEU A 50 -40.50 -1.66 -21.31
C LEU A 50 -41.80 -2.36 -20.92
N LEU A 51 -41.93 -2.79 -19.65
CA LEU A 51 -43.15 -3.40 -19.12
C LEU A 51 -44.33 -2.43 -19.05
N GLN A 52 -44.08 -1.12 -18.98
CA GLN A 52 -45.11 -0.08 -19.02
C GLN A 52 -45.52 0.28 -20.45
N GLU A 53 -44.72 -0.09 -21.45
CA GLU A 53 -44.96 0.18 -22.87
C GLU A 53 -45.66 -1.02 -23.53
N GLU A 54 -46.96 -0.90 -23.77
CA GLU A 54 -47.74 -1.89 -24.53
C GLU A 54 -48.17 -1.34 -25.90
N PRO A 55 -47.80 -2.00 -27.02
CA PRO A 55 -46.97 -3.20 -27.12
C PRO A 55 -45.46 -2.90 -27.04
N THR A 56 -44.71 -3.77 -26.37
CA THR A 56 -43.24 -3.73 -26.41
C THR A 56 -42.75 -4.13 -27.81
N THR A 57 -41.93 -3.30 -28.43
CA THR A 57 -41.39 -3.54 -29.78
C THR A 57 -39.90 -3.82 -29.74
N GLU A 58 -39.35 -4.38 -30.82
CA GLU A 58 -37.90 -4.53 -30.97
C GLU A 58 -37.19 -3.17 -30.91
N LEU A 59 -37.79 -2.13 -31.51
CA LEU A 59 -37.26 -0.77 -31.47
C LEU A 59 -37.23 -0.21 -30.03
N SER A 60 -38.26 -0.45 -29.22
CA SER A 60 -38.25 0.02 -27.83
C SER A 60 -37.22 -0.72 -26.97
N ARG A 61 -37.04 -2.04 -27.19
CA ARG A 61 -35.96 -2.82 -26.56
C ARG A 61 -34.57 -2.30 -26.94
N GLN A 62 -34.35 -2.01 -28.22
CA GLN A 62 -33.08 -1.47 -28.70
C GLN A 62 -32.75 -0.13 -28.02
N LYS A 63 -33.73 0.79 -27.95
CA LYS A 63 -33.57 2.07 -27.24
C LYS A 63 -33.30 1.89 -25.75
N ALA A 64 -33.92 0.90 -25.11
CA ALA A 64 -33.69 0.59 -23.71
C ALA A 64 -32.25 0.11 -23.46
N VAL A 65 -31.71 -0.75 -24.34
CA VAL A 65 -30.30 -1.19 -24.27
C VAL A 65 -29.33 -0.05 -24.54
N GLU A 66 -29.59 0.80 -25.53
CA GLU A 66 -28.76 1.98 -25.80
C GLU A 66 -28.71 2.92 -24.59
N SER A 67 -29.86 3.18 -23.97
CA SER A 67 -29.97 4.00 -22.76
C SER A 67 -29.24 3.37 -21.57
N CYS A 68 -29.37 2.06 -21.36
CA CYS A 68 -28.67 1.34 -20.29
C CYS A 68 -27.15 1.31 -20.53
N SER A 69 -26.72 1.04 -21.76
CA SER A 69 -25.32 1.02 -22.16
C SER A 69 -24.64 2.37 -21.93
N ALA A 70 -25.33 3.48 -22.28
CA ALA A 70 -24.83 4.82 -22.04
C ALA A 70 -24.63 5.12 -20.54
N GLN A 71 -25.50 4.58 -19.66
CA GLN A 71 -25.34 4.73 -18.21
C GLN A 71 -24.15 3.93 -17.68
N ILE A 72 -23.99 2.68 -18.12
CA ILE A 72 -22.84 1.83 -17.75
C ILE A 72 -21.53 2.50 -18.16
N GLN A 73 -21.46 3.02 -19.39
CA GLN A 73 -20.31 3.76 -19.91
C GLN A 73 -20.01 5.02 -19.10
N ALA A 74 -21.05 5.79 -18.75
CA ALA A 74 -20.89 6.98 -17.91
C ALA A 74 -20.33 6.63 -16.52
N GLN A 75 -20.80 5.54 -15.91
CA GLN A 75 -20.31 5.04 -14.63
C GLN A 75 -18.84 4.59 -14.71
N ALA A 76 -18.45 3.89 -15.78
CA ALA A 76 -17.07 3.49 -16.02
C ALA A 76 -16.14 4.72 -16.12
N LEU A 77 -16.53 5.73 -16.90
CA LEU A 77 -15.79 6.99 -17.03
C LEU A 77 -15.68 7.75 -15.71
N GLU A 78 -16.77 7.82 -14.94
CA GLU A 78 -16.78 8.45 -13.62
C GLU A 78 -15.86 7.72 -12.64
N ALA A 79 -15.86 6.38 -12.64
CA ALA A 79 -15.01 5.57 -11.78
C ALA A 79 -13.52 5.81 -12.05
N VAL A 80 -13.11 5.87 -13.33
CA VAL A 80 -11.72 6.19 -13.70
C VAL A 80 -11.34 7.58 -13.21
N LYS A 81 -12.18 8.60 -13.47
CA LYS A 81 -11.93 9.98 -13.00
C LYS A 81 -11.87 10.09 -11.48
N ALA A 82 -12.77 9.40 -10.78
CA ALA A 82 -12.80 9.37 -9.32
C ALA A 82 -11.53 8.73 -8.75
N PHE A 83 -11.06 7.63 -9.37
CA PHE A 83 -9.80 7.01 -8.98
C PHE A 83 -8.59 7.89 -9.28
N GLU A 84 -8.55 8.57 -10.42
CA GLU A 84 -7.52 9.56 -10.74
C GLU A 84 -7.49 10.71 -9.73
N GLY A 85 -8.66 11.21 -9.32
CA GLY A 85 -8.79 12.21 -8.25
C GLY A 85 -8.24 11.68 -6.93
N ARG A 86 -8.70 10.49 -6.50
CA ARG A 86 -8.19 9.82 -5.29
C ARG A 86 -6.68 9.64 -5.32
N ALA A 87 -6.10 9.23 -6.45
CA ALA A 87 -4.67 8.97 -6.59
C ALA A 87 -3.79 10.23 -6.46
N ARG A 88 -4.39 11.44 -6.44
CA ARG A 88 -3.69 12.69 -6.13
C ARG A 88 -3.60 12.96 -4.63
N ASP A 89 -4.67 12.65 -3.91
CA ASP A 89 -4.82 13.00 -2.49
C ASP A 89 -4.50 11.83 -1.55
N TYR A 90 -4.56 10.60 -2.07
CA TYR A 90 -4.33 9.37 -1.34
C TYR A 90 -3.25 8.54 -2.04
N PRO A 91 -2.27 7.99 -1.30
CA PRO A 91 -1.24 7.20 -1.93
C PRO A 91 -1.83 5.88 -2.45
N CYS A 92 -1.61 5.63 -3.74
CA CYS A 92 -1.95 4.36 -4.38
C CYS A 92 -0.69 3.49 -4.52
N GLY A 93 -0.87 2.19 -4.73
CA GLY A 93 0.25 1.26 -4.80
C GLY A 93 0.00 0.07 -5.70
N CYS A 94 1.06 -0.68 -5.93
CA CYS A 94 1.04 -1.94 -6.64
C CYS A 94 1.59 -3.07 -5.75
N PRO A 95 1.15 -4.33 -5.94
CA PRO A 95 1.77 -5.46 -5.25
C PRO A 95 3.27 -5.53 -5.57
N HIS A 96 4.10 -5.63 -4.53
CA HIS A 96 5.53 -5.82 -4.66
C HIS A 96 5.80 -7.22 -5.23
N THR A 97 6.62 -7.31 -6.28
CA THR A 97 6.84 -8.55 -7.05
C THR A 97 7.33 -9.72 -6.21
N ARG A 98 8.11 -9.46 -5.15
CA ARG A 98 8.67 -10.52 -4.28
C ARG A 98 7.75 -10.94 -3.14
N THR A 99 6.94 -10.02 -2.62
CA THR A 99 6.21 -10.23 -1.35
C THR A 99 4.70 -10.26 -1.53
N GLY A 100 4.20 -9.79 -2.67
CA GLY A 100 2.76 -9.60 -2.92
C GLY A 100 2.11 -8.51 -2.07
N LEU A 101 2.86 -7.89 -1.15
CA LEU A 101 2.40 -6.80 -0.29
C LEU A 101 2.32 -5.50 -1.06
N LEU A 102 1.39 -4.63 -0.70
CA LEU A 102 1.24 -3.32 -1.32
C LEU A 102 2.51 -2.47 -1.13
N ARG A 103 3.15 -2.12 -2.25
CA ARG A 103 4.18 -1.10 -2.35
C ARG A 103 3.51 0.17 -2.83
N ILE A 104 3.73 1.27 -2.12
CA ILE A 104 3.17 2.56 -2.50
C ILE A 104 3.96 3.16 -3.65
N SER A 105 3.23 3.59 -4.68
CA SER A 105 3.77 4.28 -5.83
C SER A 105 4.13 5.71 -5.43
N ARG A 106 5.41 6.08 -5.55
CA ARG A 106 5.91 7.42 -5.23
C ARG A 106 6.38 8.20 -6.45
N ARG A 107 6.75 7.48 -7.51
CA ARG A 107 7.16 8.07 -8.78
C ARG A 107 5.95 8.20 -9.69
N GLU A 108 5.96 9.21 -10.55
CA GLU A 108 4.85 9.39 -11.50
C GLU A 108 4.75 8.17 -12.43
N GLU A 109 5.86 7.53 -12.82
CA GLU A 109 5.81 6.31 -13.65
C GLU A 109 5.07 5.15 -12.95
N ASP A 110 5.30 4.98 -11.65
CA ASP A 110 4.61 3.99 -10.83
C ASP A 110 3.11 4.33 -10.67
N LEU A 111 2.77 5.62 -10.54
CA LEU A 111 1.39 6.08 -10.44
C LEU A 111 0.65 5.95 -11.77
N SER A 112 1.28 6.27 -12.90
CA SER A 112 0.76 6.03 -14.24
C SER A 112 0.43 4.55 -14.43
N SER A 113 1.35 3.65 -14.06
CA SER A 113 1.13 2.21 -14.15
C SER A 113 -0.07 1.73 -13.32
N VAL A 114 -0.26 2.28 -12.12
CA VAL A 114 -1.41 1.96 -11.25
C VAL A 114 -2.73 2.48 -11.85
N ARG A 115 -2.72 3.70 -12.41
CA ARG A 115 -3.90 4.28 -13.09
C ARG A 115 -4.27 3.48 -14.34
N GLU A 116 -3.29 3.10 -15.15
CA GLU A 116 -3.48 2.27 -16.34
C GLU A 116 -4.06 0.89 -15.97
N ALA A 117 -3.54 0.26 -14.93
CA ALA A 117 -4.06 -1.03 -14.44
C ALA A 117 -5.51 -0.91 -13.96
N PHE A 118 -5.85 0.15 -13.23
CA PHE A 118 -7.23 0.41 -12.78
C PHE A 118 -8.16 0.68 -13.98
N GLN A 119 -7.71 1.48 -14.95
CA GLN A 119 -8.47 1.75 -16.17
C GLN A 119 -8.73 0.46 -16.96
N ALA A 120 -7.73 -0.40 -17.13
CA ALA A 120 -7.89 -1.68 -17.79
C ALA A 120 -8.90 -2.59 -17.08
N LEU A 121 -8.90 -2.59 -15.75
CA LEU A 121 -9.89 -3.33 -14.94
C LEU A 121 -11.30 -2.80 -15.18
N VAL A 122 -11.49 -1.47 -15.15
CA VAL A 122 -12.80 -0.86 -15.40
C VAL A 122 -13.28 -1.12 -16.82
N CYS A 123 -12.41 -1.06 -17.84
CA CYS A 123 -12.77 -1.37 -19.21
C CYS A 123 -13.19 -2.83 -19.40
N ALA A 124 -12.51 -3.77 -18.74
CA ALA A 124 -12.89 -5.18 -18.78
C ALA A 124 -14.26 -5.41 -18.15
N GLU A 125 -14.51 -4.80 -16.99
CA GLU A 125 -15.80 -4.86 -16.30
C GLU A 125 -16.93 -4.20 -17.10
N GLU A 126 -16.68 -3.03 -17.68
CA GLU A 126 -17.62 -2.35 -18.58
C GLU A 126 -18.04 -3.27 -19.72
N ALA A 127 -17.08 -3.94 -20.37
CA ALA A 127 -17.37 -4.87 -21.46
C ALA A 127 -18.26 -6.05 -21.01
N GLU A 128 -18.03 -6.61 -19.82
CA GLU A 128 -18.88 -7.65 -19.22
C GLU A 128 -20.31 -7.13 -18.98
N LEU A 129 -20.45 -5.95 -18.37
CA LEU A 129 -21.74 -5.34 -18.05
C LEU A 129 -22.54 -4.96 -19.32
N LEU A 130 -21.86 -4.44 -20.34
CA LEU A 130 -22.47 -4.15 -21.65
C LEU A 130 -22.91 -5.44 -22.37
N ALA A 131 -22.18 -6.54 -22.21
CA ALA A 131 -22.59 -7.84 -22.73
C ALA A 131 -23.84 -8.35 -22.01
N GLN A 132 -23.90 -8.21 -20.68
CA GLN A 132 -25.07 -8.56 -19.87
C GLN A 132 -26.31 -7.76 -20.26
N ALA A 133 -26.18 -6.43 -20.45
CA ALA A 133 -27.30 -5.56 -20.81
C ALA A 133 -27.99 -5.96 -22.14
N LYS A 134 -27.33 -6.74 -23.00
CA LYS A 134 -27.95 -7.28 -24.23
C LYS A 134 -29.01 -8.36 -23.95
N GLU A 135 -29.09 -8.90 -22.73
CA GLU A 135 -30.18 -9.79 -22.29
C GLU A 135 -31.56 -9.15 -22.54
N LEU A 136 -31.68 -7.82 -22.46
CA LEU A 136 -32.92 -7.08 -22.75
C LEU A 136 -33.43 -7.25 -24.19
N LEU A 137 -32.54 -7.52 -25.16
CA LEU A 137 -32.94 -7.73 -26.56
C LEU A 137 -33.54 -9.12 -26.76
N VAL A 138 -32.99 -10.11 -26.07
CA VAL A 138 -33.27 -11.53 -26.33
C VAL A 138 -34.22 -12.16 -25.32
N ALA A 139 -34.49 -11.51 -24.19
CA ALA A 139 -35.36 -12.05 -23.16
C ALA A 139 -36.80 -12.25 -23.67
N PRO A 140 -37.31 -13.50 -23.70
CA PRO A 140 -38.65 -13.78 -24.22
C PRO A 140 -39.74 -13.24 -23.28
N ASP A 141 -39.47 -13.22 -21.97
CA ASP A 141 -40.37 -12.68 -20.96
C ASP A 141 -39.62 -11.66 -20.07
N LEU A 142 -40.07 -10.41 -20.16
CA LEU A 142 -39.51 -9.30 -19.39
C LEU A 142 -39.78 -9.43 -17.89
N ARG A 143 -40.87 -10.08 -17.46
CA ARG A 143 -41.16 -10.29 -16.03
C ARG A 143 -40.17 -11.27 -15.41
N THR A 144 -39.90 -12.37 -16.12
CA THR A 144 -38.85 -13.32 -15.72
C THR A 144 -37.47 -12.66 -15.69
N LEU A 145 -37.15 -11.80 -16.66
CA LEU A 145 -35.91 -11.02 -16.65
C LEU A 145 -35.85 -10.10 -15.41
N THR A 146 -36.90 -9.34 -15.11
CA THR A 146 -36.97 -8.47 -13.91
C THR A 146 -36.69 -9.26 -12.64
N SER A 147 -37.34 -10.41 -12.44
CA SER A 147 -37.13 -11.25 -11.26
C SER A 147 -35.68 -11.77 -11.17
N THR A 148 -35.07 -12.08 -12.31
CA THR A 148 -33.67 -12.52 -12.36
C THR A 148 -32.71 -11.39 -12.01
N LEU A 149 -32.88 -10.20 -12.60
CA LEU A 149 -32.08 -9.02 -12.30
C LEU A 149 -32.23 -8.59 -10.84
N ALA A 150 -33.44 -8.63 -10.27
CA ALA A 150 -33.67 -8.31 -8.87
C ALA A 150 -32.95 -9.27 -7.92
N ARG A 151 -32.93 -10.58 -8.22
CA ARG A 151 -32.14 -11.55 -7.44
C ARG A 151 -30.64 -11.31 -7.55
N ARG A 152 -30.14 -10.97 -8.75
CA ARG A 152 -28.73 -10.59 -8.95
C ARG A 152 -28.38 -9.34 -8.15
N GLN A 153 -29.28 -8.35 -8.10
CA GLN A 153 -29.08 -7.13 -7.32
C GLN A 153 -28.94 -7.45 -5.83
N VAL A 154 -29.88 -8.22 -5.25
CA VAL A 154 -29.81 -8.63 -3.84
C VAL A 154 -28.50 -9.37 -3.55
N PHE A 155 -28.10 -10.30 -4.43
CA PHE A 155 -26.82 -11.00 -4.27
C PHE A 155 -25.63 -10.04 -4.19
N TRP A 156 -25.52 -9.08 -5.10
CA TRP A 156 -24.39 -8.13 -5.08
C TRP A 156 -24.47 -7.15 -3.91
N GLU A 157 -25.66 -6.75 -3.46
CA GLU A 157 -25.84 -5.96 -2.23
C GLU A 157 -25.34 -6.73 -0.99
N GLU A 158 -25.62 -8.04 -0.90
CA GLU A 158 -25.09 -8.90 0.15
C GLU A 158 -23.55 -9.02 0.09
N GLN A 159 -22.98 -9.17 -1.12
CA GLN A 159 -21.52 -9.19 -1.29
C GLN A 159 -20.85 -7.88 -0.88
N ILE A 160 -21.46 -6.73 -1.23
CA ILE A 160 -20.97 -5.42 -0.80
C ILE A 160 -20.94 -5.32 0.72
N GLU A 161 -22.02 -5.74 1.41
CA GLU A 161 -22.07 -5.68 2.87
C GLU A 161 -21.01 -6.59 3.52
N GLU A 162 -20.84 -7.82 3.01
CA GLU A 162 -19.82 -8.75 3.51
C GLU A 162 -18.40 -8.18 3.31
N ASN A 163 -18.09 -7.71 2.10
CA ASN A 163 -16.79 -7.13 1.79
C ASN A 163 -16.55 -5.82 2.53
N TRP A 164 -17.60 -5.04 2.82
CA TRP A 164 -17.50 -3.83 3.62
C TRP A 164 -17.11 -4.14 5.06
N GLN A 165 -17.68 -5.18 5.66
CA GLN A 165 -17.31 -5.64 7.00
C GLN A 165 -15.87 -6.14 7.03
N GLN A 166 -15.45 -6.93 6.04
CA GLN A 166 -14.06 -7.40 5.92
C GLN A 166 -13.09 -6.23 5.73
N TRP A 167 -13.42 -5.28 4.85
CA TRP A 167 -12.62 -4.09 4.59
C TRP A 167 -12.47 -3.24 5.85
N SER A 168 -13.57 -3.03 6.57
CA SER A 168 -13.61 -2.28 7.84
C SER A 168 -12.73 -2.95 8.90
N HIS A 169 -12.81 -4.28 9.02
CA HIS A 169 -11.98 -5.04 9.93
C HIS A 169 -10.48 -4.92 9.60
N GLN A 170 -10.10 -5.13 8.33
CA GLN A 170 -8.70 -5.00 7.90
C GLN A 170 -8.17 -3.57 8.06
N SER A 171 -9.01 -2.57 7.80
CA SER A 171 -8.66 -1.16 8.03
C SER A 171 -8.46 -0.86 9.52
N GLY A 172 -9.28 -1.44 10.39
CA GLY A 172 -9.10 -1.39 11.85
C GLY A 172 -7.76 -1.98 12.29
N LEU A 173 -7.45 -3.21 11.87
CA LEU A 173 -6.16 -3.86 12.14
C LEU A 173 -4.97 -3.02 11.65
N PHE A 174 -5.09 -2.42 10.47
CA PHE A 174 -4.08 -1.52 9.94
C PHE A 174 -3.85 -0.30 10.84
N HIS A 175 -4.92 0.34 11.32
CA HIS A 175 -4.83 1.51 12.20
C HIS A 175 -4.27 1.17 13.58
N GLU A 176 -4.67 0.04 14.16
CA GLU A 176 -4.11 -0.47 15.42
C GLU A 176 -2.61 -0.77 15.28
N ALA A 177 -2.22 -1.47 14.21
CA ALA A 177 -0.81 -1.76 13.94
C ALA A 177 0.00 -0.48 13.65
N GLN A 178 -0.63 0.53 13.04
CA GLN A 178 -0.03 1.85 12.84
C GLN A 178 0.21 2.59 14.17
N ALA A 179 -0.75 2.56 15.09
CA ALA A 179 -0.60 3.16 16.42
C ALA A 179 0.51 2.46 17.22
N GLY A 180 0.51 1.12 17.26
CA GLY A 180 1.57 0.35 17.91
C GLY A 180 2.95 0.60 17.30
N ALA A 181 3.04 0.78 15.98
CA ALA A 181 4.29 1.16 15.32
C ALA A 181 4.77 2.56 15.73
N ALA A 182 3.86 3.52 15.93
CA ALA A 182 4.20 4.87 16.40
C ALA A 182 4.73 4.86 17.84
N ASP A 183 4.12 4.07 18.74
CA ASP A 183 4.59 3.92 20.11
C ASP A 183 5.96 3.22 20.18
N CYS A 184 6.15 2.15 19.40
CA CYS A 184 7.44 1.49 19.22
C CYS A 184 8.50 2.50 18.75
N TRP A 185 8.15 3.38 17.80
CA TRP A 185 9.06 4.40 17.28
C TRP A 185 9.49 5.39 18.36
N ALA A 186 8.54 5.96 19.10
CA ALA A 186 8.82 6.92 20.17
C ALA A 186 9.78 6.33 21.22
N GLN A 187 9.56 5.08 21.63
CA GLN A 187 10.42 4.38 22.59
C GLN A 187 11.82 4.10 22.03
N LEU A 188 11.91 3.63 20.79
CA LEU A 188 13.19 3.34 20.14
C LEU A 188 14.02 4.63 20.00
N ARG A 189 13.39 5.72 19.55
CA ARG A 189 14.03 7.03 19.41
C ARG A 189 14.60 7.52 20.74
N ALA A 190 13.81 7.52 21.81
CA ALA A 190 14.26 7.95 23.13
C ALA A 190 15.44 7.10 23.65
N LYS A 191 15.39 5.78 23.49
CA LYS A 191 16.49 4.88 23.90
C LYS A 191 17.76 5.09 23.08
N ALA A 192 17.64 5.30 21.78
CA ALA A 192 18.78 5.55 20.90
C ALA A 192 19.45 6.90 21.21
N GLN A 193 18.66 7.95 21.48
CA GLN A 193 19.18 9.25 21.92
C GLN A 193 19.92 9.14 23.24
N HIS A 194 19.34 8.46 24.23
CA HIS A 194 19.99 8.23 25.52
C HIS A 194 21.31 7.45 25.37
N LEU A 195 21.35 6.43 24.50
CA LEU A 195 22.58 5.70 24.22
C LEU A 195 23.67 6.61 23.64
N LEU A 196 23.33 7.52 22.73
CA LEU A 196 24.28 8.50 22.19
C LEU A 196 24.83 9.44 23.28
N GLU A 197 23.97 9.92 24.19
CA GLU A 197 24.37 10.79 25.31
C GLU A 197 25.35 10.10 26.27
N VAL A 198 25.02 8.87 26.69
CA VAL A 198 25.90 8.07 27.56
C VAL A 198 27.23 7.80 26.86
N THR A 199 27.17 7.47 25.57
CA THR A 199 28.38 7.20 24.78
C THR A 199 29.24 8.44 24.67
N ALA A 200 28.68 9.66 24.62
CA ALA A 200 29.48 10.90 24.56
C ALA A 200 30.32 11.11 25.84
N GLY A 201 29.76 10.80 27.03
CA GLY A 201 30.37 11.10 28.33
C GLY A 201 31.39 10.09 28.87
N ASP A 202 31.49 8.87 28.32
CA ASP A 202 32.13 7.75 29.00
C ASP A 202 33.45 7.25 28.34
N GLN A 203 34.61 7.44 28.99
CA GLN A 203 35.94 7.02 28.48
C GLN A 203 36.33 5.57 28.83
N THR A 204 35.38 4.72 29.24
CA THR A 204 35.69 3.45 29.92
C THR A 204 35.90 2.21 29.02
N GLU A 205 36.51 1.18 29.63
CA GLU A 205 36.92 -0.14 29.09
C GLU A 205 35.80 -1.01 28.47
N GLN A 206 34.54 -0.56 28.45
CA GLN A 206 33.38 -1.32 27.96
C GLN A 206 33.17 -1.26 26.43
N GLY A 207 34.18 -0.77 25.70
CA GLY A 207 34.09 -0.46 24.27
C GLY A 207 33.45 -1.52 23.36
N PRO A 208 33.81 -2.83 23.45
CA PRO A 208 33.23 -3.84 22.57
C PRO A 208 31.71 -4.07 22.78
N ALA A 209 31.25 -4.05 24.03
CA ALA A 209 29.85 -4.31 24.36
C ALA A 209 28.96 -3.15 23.92
N LEU A 210 29.41 -1.92 24.16
CA LEU A 210 28.71 -0.71 23.73
C LEU A 210 28.68 -0.60 22.19
N HIS A 211 29.81 -0.88 21.52
CA HIS A 211 29.88 -0.95 20.06
C HIS A 211 28.81 -1.89 19.47
N LYS A 212 28.71 -3.12 20.02
CA LYS A 212 27.72 -4.09 19.53
C LYS A 212 26.28 -3.57 19.65
N VAL A 213 25.93 -2.96 20.78
CA VAL A 213 24.57 -2.39 20.98
C VAL A 213 24.30 -1.26 19.99
N LEU A 214 25.26 -0.37 19.76
CA LEU A 214 25.13 0.73 18.79
C LEU A 214 24.94 0.19 17.36
N VAL A 215 25.66 -0.85 16.98
CA VAL A 215 25.48 -1.55 15.69
C VAL A 215 24.07 -2.15 15.57
N GLU A 216 23.57 -2.82 16.63
CA GLU A 216 22.21 -3.38 16.64
C GLU A 216 21.13 -2.30 16.48
N VAL A 217 21.26 -1.18 17.19
CA VAL A 217 20.33 -0.05 17.09
C VAL A 217 20.39 0.59 15.70
N ALA A 218 21.60 0.81 15.17
CA ALA A 218 21.78 1.33 13.83
C ALA A 218 21.13 0.41 12.79
N ALA A 219 21.37 -0.91 12.84
CA ALA A 219 20.73 -1.88 11.94
C ALA A 219 19.18 -1.95 12.10
N THR A 220 18.65 -1.60 13.27
CA THR A 220 17.21 -1.53 13.52
C THR A 220 16.57 -0.29 12.89
N LEU A 221 17.18 0.88 13.14
CA LEU A 221 16.79 2.15 12.52
C LEU A 221 16.92 2.06 11.01
N ALA A 222 17.94 1.32 10.57
CA ALA A 222 18.18 1.06 9.19
C ALA A 222 16.96 0.42 8.51
N LEU A 223 16.60 -0.75 9.04
CA LEU A 223 15.41 -1.47 8.62
C LEU A 223 14.15 -0.57 8.66
N LEU A 224 13.96 0.18 9.75
CA LEU A 224 12.80 1.08 9.89
C LEU A 224 12.76 2.16 8.81
N GLY A 225 13.90 2.77 8.49
CA GLY A 225 14.02 3.79 7.46
C GLY A 225 13.65 3.26 6.08
N ALA A 226 14.12 2.07 5.73
CA ALA A 226 13.73 1.39 4.49
C ALA A 226 12.22 1.13 4.46
N TRP A 227 11.65 0.56 5.52
CA TRP A 227 10.20 0.30 5.59
C TRP A 227 9.35 1.58 5.51
N ALA A 228 9.76 2.65 6.21
CA ALA A 228 9.11 3.96 6.13
C ALA A 228 9.28 4.61 4.75
N HIS A 229 10.36 4.32 4.04
CA HIS A 229 10.53 4.76 2.67
C HIS A 229 9.63 3.98 1.70
N PHE A 230 9.57 2.66 1.76
CA PHE A 230 8.82 1.89 0.74
C PHE A 230 7.32 1.77 1.01
N HIS A 231 6.88 1.99 2.26
CA HIS A 231 5.52 1.64 2.63
C HIS A 231 4.78 2.64 3.55
N ASN A 232 5.31 3.85 3.76
CA ASN A 232 4.65 4.83 4.64
C ASN A 232 3.44 5.48 3.96
N LEU A 233 2.26 5.27 4.56
CA LEU A 233 0.96 5.70 4.02
C LEU A 233 0.30 6.88 4.75
N ARG A 234 0.79 7.31 5.91
CA ARG A 234 0.12 8.35 6.72
C ARG A 234 1.04 9.19 7.60
N GLY A 235 2.35 9.14 7.38
CA GLY A 235 3.26 10.10 7.99
C GLY A 235 3.51 11.26 7.04
N ASP A 236 3.49 12.48 7.56
CA ASP A 236 4.02 13.73 6.99
C ASP A 236 5.52 13.69 6.58
N GLY A 237 6.13 12.50 6.50
CA GLY A 237 7.56 12.30 6.29
C GLY A 237 8.42 12.51 7.55
N SER A 238 7.84 12.90 8.69
CA SER A 238 8.60 13.16 9.93
C SER A 238 9.38 11.94 10.39
N VAL A 239 8.74 10.77 10.49
CA VAL A 239 9.40 9.53 10.95
C VAL A 239 10.59 9.18 10.07
N LEU A 240 10.47 9.30 8.75
CA LEU A 240 11.60 9.01 7.85
C LEU A 240 12.75 10.00 8.08
N SER A 241 12.45 11.29 8.25
CA SER A 241 13.43 12.34 8.53
C SER A 241 14.12 12.15 9.88
N GLU A 242 13.37 11.80 10.92
CA GLU A 242 13.90 11.55 12.26
C GLU A 242 14.77 10.28 12.30
N VAL A 243 14.35 9.21 11.60
CA VAL A 243 15.15 7.99 11.46
C VAL A 243 16.46 8.30 10.74
N GLN A 244 16.43 9.08 9.66
CA GLN A 244 17.62 9.51 8.92
C GLN A 244 18.61 10.25 9.82
N ALA A 245 18.16 11.27 10.54
CA ALA A 245 19.01 12.07 11.42
C ALA A 245 19.63 11.23 12.55
N LEU A 246 18.83 10.42 13.24
CA LEU A 246 19.30 9.60 14.35
C LEU A 246 20.27 8.50 13.89
N PHE A 247 20.00 7.90 12.73
CA PHE A 247 20.88 6.89 12.16
C PHE A 247 22.23 7.48 11.74
N GLN A 248 22.26 8.68 11.15
CA GLN A 248 23.50 9.39 10.84
C GLN A 248 24.35 9.63 12.10
N SER A 249 23.76 10.15 13.18
CA SER A 249 24.49 10.39 14.43
C SER A 249 25.09 9.11 15.03
N LEU A 250 24.40 7.98 14.90
CA LEU A 250 24.93 6.68 15.35
C LEU A 250 26.13 6.22 14.53
N LEU A 251 26.09 6.40 13.21
CA LEU A 251 27.20 6.05 12.35
C LEU A 251 28.43 6.93 12.58
N GLU A 252 28.23 8.23 12.77
CA GLU A 252 29.32 9.16 13.13
C GLU A 252 29.98 8.74 14.45
N CYS A 253 29.17 8.39 15.47
CA CYS A 253 29.68 7.88 16.74
C CYS A 253 30.45 6.56 16.57
N LEU A 254 29.90 5.62 15.81
CA LEU A 254 30.52 4.33 15.49
C LEU A 254 31.85 4.48 14.73
N ASN A 255 31.93 5.39 13.77
CA ASN A 255 33.14 5.54 12.96
C ASN A 255 34.23 6.35 13.68
N THR A 256 33.88 7.36 14.49
CA THR A 256 34.85 8.21 15.18
C THR A 256 35.35 7.63 16.50
N ARG A 257 34.43 7.13 17.34
CA ARG A 257 34.78 6.64 18.69
C ARG A 257 35.14 5.16 18.70
N PHE A 258 34.67 4.41 17.71
CA PHE A 258 34.84 2.97 17.59
C PHE A 258 35.56 2.57 16.29
N GLU A 259 36.42 3.45 15.76
CA GLU A 259 37.13 3.27 14.48
C GLU A 259 37.75 1.87 14.33
N LYS A 260 38.38 1.35 15.39
CA LYS A 260 39.00 0.01 15.42
C LYS A 260 38.04 -1.16 15.16
N TYR A 261 36.73 -0.96 15.23
CA TYR A 261 35.71 -1.98 15.03
C TYR A 261 34.95 -1.82 13.71
N GLN A 262 35.33 -0.88 12.85
CA GLN A 262 34.74 -0.67 11.53
C GLN A 262 33.20 -0.57 11.57
N GLY A 263 32.66 0.31 12.42
CA GLY A 263 31.24 0.28 12.79
C GLY A 263 30.27 0.32 11.61
N THR A 264 30.55 1.09 10.57
CA THR A 264 29.78 1.07 9.30
C THR A 264 29.73 -0.32 8.65
N ALA A 265 30.88 -1.00 8.56
CA ALA A 265 30.94 -2.35 7.99
C ALA A 265 30.16 -3.35 8.86
N ALA A 266 30.25 -3.23 10.18
CA ALA A 266 29.52 -4.08 11.12
C ALA A 266 27.99 -3.93 10.99
N VAL A 267 27.48 -2.71 10.78
CA VAL A 267 26.04 -2.48 10.52
C VAL A 267 25.61 -3.17 9.22
N ARG A 268 26.43 -3.10 8.16
CA ARG A 268 26.12 -3.75 6.88
C ARG A 268 26.08 -5.27 7.00
N GLU A 269 27.07 -5.85 7.68
CA GLU A 269 27.11 -7.30 7.91
C GLU A 269 25.88 -7.76 8.68
N MET A 270 25.48 -7.01 9.71
CA MET A 270 24.28 -7.33 10.48
C MET A 270 23.01 -7.24 9.64
N LEU A 271 22.87 -6.23 8.77
CA LEU A 271 21.70 -6.09 7.89
C LEU A 271 21.61 -7.24 6.89
N ARG A 272 22.73 -7.63 6.27
CA ARG A 272 22.78 -8.77 5.33
C ARG A 272 22.36 -10.10 5.97
N ALA A 273 22.61 -10.26 7.26
CA ALA A 273 22.20 -11.44 8.01
C ALA A 273 20.70 -11.47 8.37
N ARG A 274 19.94 -10.38 8.16
CA ARG A 274 18.52 -10.29 8.52
C ARG A 274 17.62 -10.61 7.33
N GLU A 275 16.74 -11.60 7.46
CA GLU A 275 15.77 -11.96 6.41
C GLU A 275 14.82 -10.80 6.06
N ALA A 276 14.39 -10.04 7.06
CA ALA A 276 13.51 -8.88 6.86
C ALA A 276 14.14 -7.79 5.99
N TRP A 277 15.47 -7.78 5.86
CA TRP A 277 16.19 -6.88 4.97
C TRP A 277 15.97 -7.22 3.50
N GLN A 278 15.97 -8.51 3.18
CA GLN A 278 15.78 -9.00 1.83
C GLN A 278 14.38 -8.69 1.29
N LEU A 279 13.41 -8.34 2.16
CA LEU A 279 12.06 -7.96 1.77
C LEU A 279 11.97 -6.52 1.25
N VAL A 280 12.85 -5.62 1.71
CA VAL A 280 12.88 -4.20 1.34
C VAL A 280 14.00 -3.88 0.33
N GLU A 281 14.98 -4.76 0.18
CA GLU A 281 16.01 -4.68 -0.86
C GLU A 281 15.41 -4.98 -2.25
N ALA A 282 15.07 -3.93 -3.00
CA ALA A 282 14.55 -4.04 -4.36
C ALA A 282 15.63 -4.58 -5.34
N PRO A 283 15.29 -5.43 -6.33
CA PRO A 283 16.28 -6.06 -7.22
C PRO A 283 16.86 -5.14 -8.32
N SER A 284 16.43 -3.88 -8.41
CA SER A 284 16.86 -2.97 -9.49
C SER A 284 17.05 -1.53 -9.02
N HIS A 285 18.25 -1.23 -8.52
CA HIS A 285 19.09 -0.08 -8.91
C HIS A 285 20.56 -0.38 -8.50
N ARG A 286 21.53 0.12 -9.27
CA ARG A 286 23.00 -0.04 -9.10
C ARG A 286 23.64 1.35 -9.34
N PRO A 287 24.89 1.64 -8.92
CA PRO A 287 25.92 0.74 -8.37
C PRO A 287 26.52 1.09 -6.98
N ASP A 288 26.09 2.15 -6.28
CA ASP A 288 26.66 2.59 -4.98
C ASP A 288 25.63 2.59 -3.80
N ASP A 289 24.47 1.97 -3.97
CA ASP A 289 23.33 2.09 -3.04
C ASP A 289 23.59 1.40 -1.70
N TRP A 290 24.12 2.16 -0.74
CA TRP A 290 24.55 1.59 0.53
C TRP A 290 23.41 1.26 1.47
N TRP A 291 22.17 1.69 1.17
CA TRP A 291 20.94 0.86 1.11
C TRP A 291 19.61 1.66 0.87
N HIS A 292 19.67 2.91 0.38
CA HIS A 292 18.63 3.72 -0.32
C HIS A 292 17.12 3.68 0.14
N PRO A 293 16.58 4.50 1.09
CA PRO A 293 17.32 5.27 2.05
C PRO A 293 18.23 6.26 1.39
N ASP A 294 17.54 7.18 0.68
CA ASP A 294 17.81 7.53 -0.72
C ASP A 294 19.06 8.38 -1.03
N ASN A 295 20.03 8.31 -0.15
CA ASN A 295 21.32 7.63 -0.33
C ASN A 295 22.15 7.97 0.91
N TRP A 296 21.47 7.88 2.07
CA TRP A 296 21.36 8.89 3.10
C TRP A 296 22.44 9.96 2.99
N PRO A 297 22.13 10.97 2.17
CA PRO A 297 23.08 11.69 1.34
C PRO A 297 24.03 12.51 2.20
N ARG A 298 25.36 12.37 2.12
CA ARG A 298 26.20 11.45 1.34
C ARG A 298 27.43 11.18 2.17
N TRP A 299 27.80 9.92 2.30
CA TRP A 299 28.44 9.39 3.49
C TRP A 299 29.98 9.56 3.54
N ASN A 300 30.47 10.73 3.15
CA ASN A 300 31.85 11.06 2.75
C ASN A 300 32.16 10.86 1.26
N GLU A 301 31.30 11.33 0.36
CA GLU A 301 31.84 12.05 -0.80
C GLU A 301 32.23 13.43 -0.25
N GLN A 302 33.44 13.70 0.24
CA GLN A 302 34.75 13.36 -0.31
C GLN A 302 35.76 13.06 0.83
N ALA A 303 35.68 11.92 1.53
CA ALA A 303 36.86 11.47 2.28
C ALA A 303 37.84 10.84 1.27
N GLU A 304 38.52 11.75 0.57
CA GLU A 304 39.57 11.61 -0.45
C GLU A 304 40.41 10.32 -0.32
N GLY A 305 40.66 9.56 -1.39
CA GLY A 305 40.41 9.75 -2.83
C GLY A 305 40.91 8.50 -3.58
N PRO A 306 41.41 8.60 -4.83
CA PRO A 306 42.56 7.81 -5.23
C PRO A 306 43.83 8.60 -4.89
N SER A 307 44.49 8.23 -3.79
CA SER A 307 45.92 8.48 -3.61
C SER A 307 46.69 7.25 -4.08
#